data_AF-A0A969MPQ6-F1
#
_entry.id   AF-A0A969MPQ6-F1
#
_cell.length_a   1.000
_cell.length_b   1.000
_cell.length_c   1.000
_cell.angle_alpha   90.00
_cell.angle_beta   90.00
_cell.angle_gamma   90.00
#
_symmetry.space_group_name_H-M   'P 1'
#
loop_
_entity.id
_entity.type
_entity.pdbx_description
1 polymer ?
#
loop_
_entity_poly.entity_id
_entity_poly.type
_entity_poly.pdbx_seq_one_letter_code
_entity_poly.pdbx_strand_id
1 'polypeptide(L)'
;MFPKIKEYYIAAHLRRGDYLTKFAKIYCTVSKKSYFMACDKFNLDKSKIVWISEESPQDSKIIIDKDIEFLTDFFILLNADVILRANSTFSWWAGVLGNSKIYSPVVGSKVGMHDVDFVEGNWPMMLDAKNNLNYPTFHSDLKLREE
;
A
#
# COMPACT_ATOMS: atom_id res chain seq x y z
N MET A 1 -18.04 2.57 13.02
CA MET A 1 -17.06 1.78 12.25
C MET A 1 -17.49 1.83 10.79
N PHE A 2 -16.59 2.13 9.85
CA PHE A 2 -16.95 2.13 8.43
C PHE A 2 -17.32 0.70 8.02
N PRO A 3 -18.44 0.47 7.30
CA PRO A 3 -18.88 -0.89 6.99
C PRO A 3 -17.89 -1.58 6.05
N LYS A 4 -17.73 -2.90 6.21
CA LYS A 4 -17.05 -3.72 5.22
C LYS A 4 -17.83 -3.68 3.91
N ILE A 5 -17.11 -3.61 2.79
CA ILE A 5 -17.71 -3.68 1.44
C ILE A 5 -18.14 -5.11 1.05
N LYS A 6 -17.55 -6.12 1.70
CA LYS A 6 -17.82 -7.56 1.51
C LYS A 6 -17.53 -8.30 2.81
N GLU A 7 -18.18 -9.44 3.04
CA GLU A 7 -17.94 -10.29 4.22
C GLU A 7 -16.47 -10.72 4.32
N TYR A 8 -15.91 -11.17 3.19
CA TYR A 8 -14.50 -11.52 3.04
C TYR A 8 -13.90 -10.89 1.78
N TYR A 9 -12.74 -10.24 1.90
CA TYR A 9 -11.99 -9.72 0.76
C TYR A 9 -10.50 -9.50 1.03
N ILE A 10 -9.74 -9.48 -0.06
CA ILE A 10 -8.31 -9.19 -0.08
C ILE A 10 -8.16 -7.77 -0.63
N ALA A 11 -7.69 -6.81 0.17
CA ALA A 11 -7.36 -5.49 -0.33
C ALA A 11 -5.92 -5.49 -0.90
N ALA A 12 -5.78 -5.20 -2.19
CA ALA A 12 -4.49 -5.09 -2.86
C ALA A 12 -4.20 -3.63 -3.23
N HIS A 13 -3.24 -3.03 -2.53
CA HIS A 13 -2.91 -1.61 -2.71
C HIS A 13 -1.90 -1.42 -3.84
N LEU A 14 -2.33 -0.88 -4.97
CA LEU A 14 -1.47 -0.47 -6.07
C LEU A 14 -1.10 1.00 -5.90
N ARG A 15 0.04 1.29 -5.25
CA ARG A 15 0.58 2.66 -5.23
C ARG A 15 1.07 3.03 -6.63
N ARG A 16 0.47 4.06 -7.23
CA ARG A 16 0.74 4.56 -8.58
C ARG A 16 0.98 6.07 -8.54
N GLY A 17 0.65 6.79 -9.62
CA GLY A 17 0.78 8.24 -9.72
C GLY A 17 2.22 8.74 -9.67
N ASP A 18 2.56 9.48 -8.61
CA ASP A 18 3.88 10.08 -8.41
C ASP A 18 5.02 9.05 -8.32
N TYR A 19 4.71 7.82 -7.87
CA TYR A 19 5.66 6.71 -7.81
C TYR A 19 6.07 6.17 -9.19
N LEU A 20 5.24 6.37 -10.22
CA LEU A 20 5.56 6.01 -11.60
C LEU A 20 6.28 7.14 -12.35
N THR A 21 6.18 8.37 -11.85
CA THR A 21 6.66 9.57 -12.54
C THR A 21 7.79 10.21 -11.73
N LYS A 22 7.44 11.14 -10.84
CA LYS A 22 8.37 11.98 -10.07
C LYS A 22 9.34 11.17 -9.21
N PHE A 23 8.87 10.07 -8.63
CA PHE A 23 9.62 9.31 -7.64
C PHE A 23 9.99 7.90 -8.10
N ALA A 24 9.89 7.60 -9.40
CA ALA A 24 10.28 6.31 -9.96
C ALA A 24 11.75 5.95 -9.70
N LYS A 25 12.63 6.94 -9.51
CA LYS A 25 14.05 6.73 -9.16
C LYS A 25 14.30 6.50 -7.67
N ILE A 26 13.27 6.63 -6.83
CA ILE A 26 13.36 6.58 -5.37
C ILE A 26 12.61 5.36 -4.83
N TYR A 27 11.40 5.11 -5.33
CA TYR A 27 10.57 4.02 -4.85
C TYR A 27 10.55 2.85 -5.83
N CYS A 28 10.58 1.64 -5.27
CA CYS A 28 10.11 0.45 -5.97
C CYS A 28 8.58 0.46 -6.03
N THR A 29 8.03 0.52 -7.23
CA THR A 29 6.61 0.31 -7.50
C THR A 29 6.35 -1.17 -7.77
N VAL A 30 5.43 -1.77 -7.00
CA VAL A 30 5.11 -3.20 -7.13
C VAL A 30 4.21 -3.42 -8.33
N SER A 31 4.61 -4.32 -9.23
CA SER A 31 3.82 -4.70 -10.41
C SER A 31 2.52 -5.41 -10.00
N LYS A 32 1.48 -5.31 -10.84
CA LYS A 32 0.21 -6.04 -10.60
C LYS A 32 0.42 -7.56 -10.56
N LYS A 33 1.36 -8.07 -11.36
CA LYS A 33 1.74 -9.48 -11.41
C LYS A 33 2.25 -10.01 -10.07
N SER A 34 3.00 -9.21 -9.32
CA SER A 34 3.50 -9.57 -7.99
C SER A 34 2.38 -9.94 -7.00
N TYR A 35 1.24 -9.23 -7.07
CA TYR A 35 0.08 -9.53 -6.22
C TYR A 35 -0.55 -10.87 -6.57
N PHE A 36 -0.65 -11.21 -7.85
CA PHE A 36 -1.14 -12.53 -8.27
C PHE A 36 -0.19 -13.65 -7.86
N MET A 37 1.12 -13.43 -7.99
CA MET A 37 2.14 -14.36 -7.50
C MET A 37 2.03 -14.56 -5.98
N ALA A 38 1.77 -13.48 -5.22
CA ALA A 38 1.51 -13.58 -3.79
C ALA A 38 0.25 -14.39 -3.48
N CYS A 39 -0.83 -14.21 -4.25
CA CYS A 39 -2.02 -15.04 -4.10
C CYS A 39 -1.73 -16.52 -4.33
N ASP A 40 -0.98 -16.86 -5.39
CA ASP A 40 -0.60 -18.25 -5.65
C ASP A 40 0.27 -18.81 -4.51
N LYS A 41 1.26 -18.04 -4.06
CA LYS A 41 2.18 -18.43 -2.98
C LYS A 41 1.48 -18.68 -1.64
N PHE A 42 0.48 -17.87 -1.31
CA PHE A 42 -0.19 -17.91 0.00
C PHE A 42 -1.58 -18.53 -0.06
N ASN A 43 -1.92 -19.22 -1.16
CA ASN A 43 -3.21 -19.88 -1.38
C ASN A 43 -4.41 -18.93 -1.17
N LEU A 44 -4.33 -17.71 -1.71
CA LEU A 44 -5.38 -16.71 -1.64
C LEU A 44 -6.22 -16.71 -2.92
N ASP A 45 -7.54 -16.60 -2.77
CA ASP A 45 -8.46 -16.53 -3.90
C ASP A 45 -8.37 -15.17 -4.62
N LYS A 46 -7.77 -15.17 -5.81
CA LYS A 46 -7.62 -13.99 -6.68
C LYS A 46 -8.94 -13.30 -7.03
N SER A 47 -10.07 -14.02 -7.01
CA SER A 47 -11.39 -13.45 -7.30
C SER A 47 -11.90 -12.54 -6.17
N LYS A 48 -11.30 -12.65 -4.98
CA LYS A 48 -11.66 -11.83 -3.80
C LYS A 48 -10.86 -10.53 -3.70
N ILE A 49 -9.98 -10.25 -4.67
CA ILE A 49 -9.19 -9.03 -4.67
C ILE A 49 -10.08 -7.81 -4.92
N VAL A 50 -9.90 -6.80 -4.05
CA VAL A 50 -10.35 -5.43 -4.24
C VAL A 50 -9.10 -4.58 -4.44
N TRP A 51 -8.99 -3.97 -5.62
CA TRP A 51 -7.85 -3.12 -5.96
C TRP A 51 -8.06 -1.72 -5.42
N ILE A 52 -7.06 -1.21 -4.69
CA ILE A 52 -7.03 0.15 -4.16
C ILE A 52 -5.89 0.89 -4.87
N SER A 53 -6.20 1.99 -5.56
CA SER A 53 -5.24 2.75 -6.38
C SER A 53 -5.70 4.19 -6.50
N GLU A 54 -4.76 5.13 -6.55
CA GLU A 54 -5.07 6.55 -6.81
C GLU A 54 -5.70 6.77 -8.19
N GLU A 55 -5.47 5.85 -9.14
CA GLU A 55 -6.04 5.92 -10.49
C GLU A 55 -7.52 5.52 -10.54
N SER A 56 -8.04 4.91 -9.46
CA SER A 56 -9.42 4.43 -9.37
C SER A 56 -9.90 4.50 -7.91
N PRO A 57 -10.00 5.72 -7.33
CA PRO A 57 -10.46 5.89 -5.95
C PRO A 57 -11.86 5.32 -5.77
N GLN A 58 -12.15 4.79 -4.58
CA GLN A 58 -13.47 4.26 -4.27
C GLN A 58 -14.39 5.39 -3.80
N ASP A 59 -15.47 5.62 -4.55
CA ASP A 59 -16.46 6.63 -4.20
C ASP A 59 -17.31 6.19 -3.00
N SER A 60 -17.46 7.10 -2.05
CA SER A 60 -18.47 6.99 -1.00
C SER A 60 -19.32 8.25 -1.02
N LYS A 61 -20.62 8.10 -1.34
CA LYS A 61 -21.60 9.20 -1.30
C LYS A 61 -21.66 9.94 0.05
N ILE A 62 -21.17 9.32 1.12
CA ILE A 62 -21.14 9.88 2.48
C ILE A 62 -19.91 10.78 2.70
N ILE A 63 -18.84 10.59 1.92
CA ILE A 63 -17.54 11.25 2.10
C ILE A 63 -17.27 12.32 1.04
N ILE A 64 -17.94 12.29 -0.13
CA ILE A 64 -17.71 13.20 -1.27
C ILE A 64 -17.84 14.71 -0.92
N ASP A 65 -18.60 15.08 0.11
CA ASP A 65 -18.79 16.50 0.47
C ASP A 65 -17.61 17.11 1.26
N LYS A 66 -16.57 16.35 1.55
CA LYS A 66 -15.38 16.80 2.27
C LYS A 66 -14.17 16.23 1.54
N ASP A 67 -13.13 17.05 1.27
CA ASP A 67 -11.87 16.67 0.59
C ASP A 67 -11.05 15.56 1.30
N ILE A 68 -11.67 14.43 1.61
CA ILE A 68 -11.19 13.29 2.40
C ILE A 68 -11.55 11.97 1.70
N GLU A 69 -11.67 11.98 0.37
CA GLU A 69 -12.02 10.81 -0.46
C GLU A 69 -11.06 9.63 -0.23
N PHE A 70 -9.77 9.92 0.05
CA PHE A 70 -8.76 8.91 0.42
C PHE A 70 -9.17 8.06 1.63
N LEU A 71 -10.02 8.60 2.50
CA LEU A 71 -10.45 7.91 3.72
C LEU A 71 -11.34 6.71 3.39
N THR A 72 -12.08 6.76 2.27
CA THR A 72 -12.85 5.61 1.78
C THR A 72 -11.90 4.45 1.45
N ASP A 73 -10.86 4.71 0.66
CA ASP A 73 -9.83 3.73 0.30
C ASP A 73 -9.09 3.22 1.55
N PHE A 74 -8.80 4.11 2.49
CA PHE A 74 -8.14 3.76 3.74
C PHE A 74 -8.99 2.82 4.59
N PHE A 75 -10.30 3.09 4.70
CA PHE A 75 -11.22 2.21 5.44
C PHE A 75 -11.42 0.86 4.77
N ILE A 76 -11.36 0.79 3.43
CA ILE A 76 -11.37 -0.49 2.72
C ILE A 76 -10.11 -1.29 3.04
N LEU A 77 -8.94 -0.66 3.12
CA LEU A 77 -7.73 -1.36 3.57
C LEU A 77 -7.85 -1.79 5.04
N LEU A 78 -8.27 -0.88 5.93
CA LEU A 78 -8.34 -1.09 7.37
C LEU A 78 -9.28 -2.26 7.76
N ASN A 79 -10.38 -2.42 7.03
CA ASN A 79 -11.40 -3.42 7.28
C ASN A 79 -11.19 -4.72 6.47
N ALA A 80 -10.10 -4.85 5.72
CA ALA A 80 -9.85 -6.04 4.90
C ALA A 80 -9.55 -7.27 5.77
N ASP A 81 -9.85 -8.46 5.27
CA ASP A 81 -9.44 -9.71 5.92
C ASP A 81 -7.96 -10.00 5.62
N VAL A 82 -7.54 -9.65 4.41
CA VAL A 82 -6.15 -9.75 3.96
C VAL A 82 -5.72 -8.46 3.28
N ILE A 83 -4.53 -7.97 3.60
CA ILE A 83 -3.90 -6.85 2.91
C ILE A 83 -2.68 -7.35 2.14
N LEU A 84 -2.70 -7.19 0.81
CA LEU A 84 -1.49 -7.22 -0.01
C LEU A 84 -1.00 -5.77 -0.15
N ARG A 85 0.08 -5.44 0.57
CA ARG A 85 0.56 -4.06 0.67
C ARG A 85 1.31 -3.60 -0.57
N ALA A 86 1.35 -2.28 -0.75
CA ALA A 86 2.36 -1.63 -1.56
C ALA A 86 3.58 -1.26 -0.72
N ASN A 87 4.63 -0.80 -1.40
CA ASN A 87 5.75 -0.08 -0.79
C ASN A 87 5.32 1.36 -0.40
N SER A 88 4.29 1.53 0.43
CA SER A 88 3.64 2.82 0.75
C SER A 88 3.15 2.90 2.19
N THR A 89 3.21 4.11 2.78
CA THR A 89 2.88 4.37 4.19
C THR A 89 1.39 4.19 4.40
N PHE A 90 0.61 4.46 3.36
CA PHE A 90 -0.84 4.33 3.37
C PHE A 90 -1.28 2.91 3.74
N SER A 91 -0.84 1.90 2.97
CA SER A 91 -1.12 0.50 3.30
C SER A 91 -0.34 -0.03 4.51
N TRP A 92 0.78 0.61 4.88
CA TRP A 92 1.50 0.26 6.11
C TRP A 92 0.67 0.62 7.35
N TRP A 93 0.14 1.85 7.40
CA TRP A 93 -0.71 2.32 8.49
C TRP A 93 -2.02 1.54 8.58
N ALA A 94 -2.62 1.19 7.45
CA ALA A 94 -3.79 0.30 7.46
C ALA A 94 -3.46 -1.07 8.10
N GLY A 95 -2.26 -1.61 7.83
CA GLY A 95 -1.78 -2.82 8.48
C GLY A 95 -1.45 -2.66 9.97
N VAL A 96 -1.06 -1.46 10.42
CA VAL A 96 -0.80 -1.19 11.85
C VAL A 96 -2.09 -1.03 12.64
N LEU A 97 -3.07 -0.32 12.06
CA LEU A 97 -4.31 0.03 12.75
C LEU A 97 -5.41 -1.02 12.57
N GLY A 98 -5.29 -1.90 11.57
CA GLY A 98 -6.24 -2.95 11.26
C GLY A 98 -5.90 -4.30 11.90
N ASN A 99 -6.79 -5.27 11.72
CA ASN A 99 -6.64 -6.65 12.21
C ASN A 99 -6.46 -7.68 11.07
N SER A 100 -6.06 -7.22 9.89
CA SER A 100 -5.95 -8.05 8.68
C SER A 100 -4.74 -8.97 8.74
N LYS A 101 -4.79 -10.08 7.99
CA LYS A 101 -3.58 -10.82 7.62
C LYS A 101 -2.80 -10.02 6.57
N ILE A 102 -1.54 -9.69 6.84
CA ILE A 102 -0.78 -8.77 5.99
C ILE A 102 0.28 -9.53 5.22
N TYR A 103 0.44 -9.19 3.94
CA TYR A 103 1.58 -9.60 3.13
C TYR A 103 2.25 -8.38 2.53
N SER A 104 3.57 -8.30 2.69
CA SER A 104 4.36 -7.16 2.28
C SER A 104 5.34 -7.51 1.16
N PRO A 105 5.59 -6.59 0.21
CA PRO A 105 6.49 -6.81 -0.91
C PRO A 105 7.97 -6.74 -0.49
N VAL A 106 8.82 -7.56 -1.10
CA VAL A 106 10.28 -7.59 -0.89
C VAL A 106 10.98 -6.72 -1.91
N VAL A 107 11.05 -5.42 -1.61
CA VAL A 107 11.46 -4.37 -2.56
C VAL A 107 12.92 -3.94 -2.45
N GLY A 108 13.70 -4.51 -1.53
CA GLY A 108 15.05 -4.00 -1.20
C GLY A 108 15.93 -3.76 -2.42
N SER A 109 16.54 -2.57 -2.46
CA SER A 109 17.45 -2.08 -3.52
C SER A 109 16.84 -1.92 -4.91
N LYS A 110 15.51 -1.91 -5.03
CA LYS A 110 14.81 -1.74 -6.31
C LYS A 110 14.22 -0.34 -6.42
N VAL A 111 14.17 0.20 -7.63
CA VAL A 111 13.54 1.49 -7.97
C VAL A 111 12.80 1.33 -9.28
N GLY A 112 11.67 2.02 -9.44
CA GLY A 112 10.79 1.86 -10.59
C GLY A 112 9.90 0.63 -10.45
N MET A 113 9.29 0.19 -11.54
CA MET A 113 8.33 -0.90 -11.50
C MET A 113 9.01 -2.27 -11.56
N HIS A 114 8.69 -3.15 -10.61
CA HIS A 114 9.28 -4.48 -10.54
C HIS A 114 8.27 -5.57 -10.17
N ASP A 115 8.52 -6.76 -10.70
CA ASP A 115 8.00 -8.01 -10.15
C ASP A 115 8.78 -8.35 -8.88
N VAL A 116 8.09 -8.57 -7.77
CA VAL A 116 8.69 -8.85 -6.46
C VAL A 116 7.94 -9.94 -5.72
N ASP A 117 8.66 -10.64 -4.86
CA ASP A 117 8.05 -11.58 -3.92
C ASP A 117 7.34 -10.85 -2.78
N PHE A 118 6.41 -11.57 -2.13
CA PHE A 118 5.76 -11.14 -0.90
C PHE A 118 6.15 -12.06 0.26
N VAL A 119 6.13 -11.50 1.47
CA VAL A 119 6.29 -12.22 2.74
C VAL A 119 5.11 -11.92 3.65
N GLU A 120 4.80 -12.84 4.57
CA GLU A 120 3.78 -12.63 5.58
C GLU A 120 4.29 -11.69 6.68
N GLY A 121 3.47 -10.69 7.04
CA GLY A 121 3.77 -9.68 8.05
C GLY A 121 3.74 -8.26 7.49
N ASN A 122 3.70 -7.28 8.41
CA ASN A 122 3.71 -5.84 8.09
C ASN A 122 5.14 -5.28 7.89
N TRP A 123 6.08 -6.14 7.48
CA TRP A 123 7.50 -5.92 7.20
C TRP A 123 7.82 -6.66 5.87
N PRO A 124 8.80 -6.27 5.00
CA PRO A 124 9.95 -5.42 5.27
C PRO A 124 9.80 -3.90 5.04
N MET A 125 9.19 -3.35 3.97
CA MET A 125 9.17 -1.87 3.80
C MET A 125 8.25 -1.35 2.68
N MET A 126 7.87 -0.08 2.55
CA MET A 126 8.18 1.24 3.17
C MET A 126 9.55 1.91 2.95
N LEU A 127 10.01 1.80 1.70
CA LEU A 127 11.24 2.34 1.11
C LEU A 127 12.53 1.66 1.62
N ASP A 128 13.28 1.01 0.72
CA ASP A 128 14.75 1.15 0.72
C ASP A 128 15.37 0.87 -0.65
N ALA A 129 15.93 1.96 -1.20
CA ALA A 129 16.73 2.01 -2.41
C ALA A 129 18.21 2.22 -2.00
N LYS A 130 19.04 1.17 -2.07
CA LYS A 130 20.49 1.23 -1.82
C LYS A 130 21.12 2.47 -2.50
N ASN A 131 21.67 3.38 -1.68
CA ASN A 131 22.42 4.63 -1.96
C ASN A 131 21.71 5.95 -1.62
N ASN A 132 21.45 6.17 -0.33
CA ASN A 132 21.45 7.51 0.30
C ASN A 132 22.82 8.25 0.18
N LEU A 133 23.60 8.05 -0.88
CA LEU A 133 24.90 8.71 -1.07
C LEU A 133 24.79 10.09 -1.73
N ASN A 134 23.66 10.44 -2.37
CA ASN A 134 23.48 11.75 -3.02
C ASN A 134 22.19 12.51 -2.67
N TYR A 135 21.31 11.93 -1.86
CA TYR A 135 20.15 12.64 -1.30
C TYR A 135 20.08 12.29 0.18
N PRO A 136 20.40 13.24 1.09
CA PRO A 136 20.21 12.98 2.50
C PRO A 136 18.70 12.90 2.75
N THR A 137 18.19 11.68 2.95
CA THR A 137 16.89 11.50 3.58
C THR A 137 17.08 11.84 5.05
N PHE A 138 16.98 13.13 5.37
CA PHE A 138 16.77 13.52 6.75
C PHE A 138 15.36 13.08 7.14
N HIS A 139 15.27 12.32 8.25
CA HIS A 139 14.04 12.14 9.01
C HIS A 139 13.58 13.44 9.71
N SER A 140 13.92 14.62 9.18
CA SER A 140 13.66 15.93 9.80
C SER A 140 12.49 16.71 9.19
N ASP A 141 11.75 16.16 8.23
CA ASP A 141 10.58 16.86 7.68
C ASP A 141 9.31 16.71 8.52
N LEU A 142 9.36 15.91 9.59
CA LEU A 142 8.42 16.01 10.71
C LEU A 142 8.99 16.98 11.74
N LYS A 143 8.97 18.28 11.41
CA LYS A 143 8.97 19.31 12.46
C LYS A 143 7.59 19.28 13.12
N LEU A 144 7.41 18.37 14.07
CA LEU A 144 6.43 18.61 15.12
C LEU A 144 6.88 19.92 15.79
N ARG A 145 6.01 20.94 15.73
CA ARG A 145 6.22 22.13 16.55
C ARG A 145 6.15 21.64 17.99
N GLU A 146 7.28 21.69 18.69
CA GLU A 146 7.26 21.66 20.15
C GLU A 146 6.50 22.92 20.59
N GLU A 147 5.43 22.72 21.34
CA GLU A 147 4.65 23.78 22.00
C GLU A 147 5.44 24.38 23.17
#